data_AF-A0A4Y5QXA5-F1
#
_entry.id   AF-A0A4Y5QXA5-F1
#
_cell.length_a   1.000
_cell.length_b   1.000
_cell.length_c   1.000
_cell.angle_alpha   90.00
_cell.angle_beta   90.00
_cell.angle_gamma   90.00
#
_symmetry.space_group_name_H-M   'P 1'
#
loop_
_entity.id
_entity.type
_entity.pdbx_description
1 polymer ?
#
loop_
_entity_poly.entity_id
_entity_poly.type
_entity_poly.pdbx_seq_one_letter_code
_entity_poly.pdbx_strand_id
1 'polypeptide(L)'
;IGQAGEFDYSGSQAIKALHEENIQTVLINPNIATVQTSKGMADKVYFLPLVPEYVEQVIRAERPGGVLLTFGGQTGLNCGVDLQRAGIFEKYGVRILGTPIDAIIDTEDRKIFSERISAIGEKVAPSCAVYSVQEAIDAAEKLGYPVMARAAFSLG
;
A
#
# COMPACT_ATOMS: atom_id res chain seq x y z
N ILE A 1 -15.15 -4.44 3.84
CA ILE A 1 -15.94 -3.35 3.21
C ILE A 1 -15.04 -2.13 3.22
N GLY A 2 -14.91 -1.40 2.09
CA GLY A 2 -13.94 -0.30 1.92
C GLY A 2 -12.79 -0.61 0.95
N GLN A 3 -12.50 -1.89 0.74
CA GLN A 3 -11.58 -2.40 -0.28
C GLN A 3 -12.28 -3.55 -1.01
N ALA A 4 -12.67 -3.36 -2.27
CA ALA A 4 -13.51 -4.29 -3.02
C ALA A 4 -12.95 -4.59 -4.42
N GLY A 5 -13.83 -4.77 -5.41
CA GLY A 5 -13.49 -5.22 -6.76
C GLY A 5 -12.74 -4.20 -7.61
N GLU A 6 -12.65 -2.94 -7.17
CA GLU A 6 -11.87 -1.89 -7.83
C GLU A 6 -10.39 -2.28 -8.00
N PHE A 7 -9.85 -3.06 -7.06
CA PHE A 7 -8.47 -3.55 -7.11
C PHE A 7 -8.29 -4.76 -8.04
N ASP A 8 -9.35 -5.53 -8.30
CA ASP A 8 -9.34 -6.53 -9.37
C ASP A 8 -9.28 -5.85 -10.74
N TYR A 9 -10.13 -4.83 -10.93
CA TYR A 9 -10.09 -4.03 -12.14
C TYR A 9 -8.71 -3.37 -12.36
N SER A 10 -8.20 -2.64 -11.36
CA SER A 10 -6.94 -1.91 -11.51
C SER A 10 -5.72 -2.85 -11.63
N GLY A 11 -5.69 -3.94 -10.86
CA GLY A 11 -4.64 -4.96 -10.95
C GLY A 11 -4.63 -5.65 -12.31
N SER A 12 -5.81 -5.96 -12.85
CA SER A 12 -5.97 -6.50 -14.21
C SER A 12 -5.44 -5.53 -15.27
N GLN A 13 -5.74 -4.24 -15.17
CA GLN A 13 -5.20 -3.24 -16.11
C GLN A 13 -3.67 -3.13 -16.03
N ALA A 14 -3.10 -3.18 -14.81
CA ALA A 14 -1.65 -3.13 -14.62
C ALA A 14 -0.95 -4.34 -15.27
N ILE A 15 -1.47 -5.55 -15.04
CA ILE A 15 -0.93 -6.78 -15.65
C ILE A 15 -1.02 -6.71 -17.17
N LYS A 16 -2.16 -6.25 -17.71
CA LYS A 16 -2.35 -6.09 -19.15
C LYS A 16 -1.33 -5.13 -19.75
N ALA A 17 -1.11 -3.97 -19.12
CA ALA A 17 -0.14 -2.99 -19.59
C ALA A 17 1.30 -3.54 -19.55
N LEU A 18 1.67 -4.27 -18.50
CA LEU A 18 2.99 -4.94 -18.43
C LEU A 18 3.15 -5.99 -19.53
N HIS A 19 2.10 -6.75 -19.82
CA HIS A 19 2.10 -7.74 -20.88
C HIS A 19 2.29 -7.11 -22.28
N GLU A 20 1.61 -5.99 -22.57
CA GLU A 20 1.76 -5.23 -23.82
C GLU A 20 3.21 -4.74 -24.04
N GLU A 21 3.92 -4.46 -22.94
CA GLU A 21 5.33 -4.05 -22.94
C GLU A 21 6.31 -5.23 -22.85
N ASN A 22 5.84 -6.48 -23.00
CA ASN A 22 6.63 -7.71 -22.89
C ASN A 22 7.36 -7.88 -21.55
N ILE A 23 6.78 -7.38 -20.47
CA ILE A 23 7.32 -7.52 -19.12
C ILE A 23 6.68 -8.74 -18.45
N GLN A 24 7.52 -9.67 -17.98
CA GLN A 24 7.06 -10.84 -17.24
C GLN A 24 6.45 -10.45 -15.90
N THR A 25 5.32 -11.06 -15.56
CA THR A 25 4.49 -10.72 -14.40
C THR A 25 4.36 -11.87 -13.41
N VAL A 26 4.50 -11.55 -12.13
CA VAL A 26 4.18 -12.44 -11.01
C VAL A 26 3.14 -11.73 -10.15
N LEU A 27 1.97 -12.36 -10.01
CA LEU A 27 0.88 -11.85 -9.18
C LEU A 27 0.79 -12.66 -7.87
N ILE A 28 0.64 -11.97 -6.74
CA ILE A 28 0.26 -12.57 -5.46
C ILE A 28 -1.12 -12.03 -5.10
N ASN A 29 -2.14 -12.90 -5.07
CA ASN A 29 -3.48 -12.53 -4.65
C ASN A 29 -4.22 -13.77 -4.11
N PRO A 30 -4.61 -13.80 -2.83
CA PRO A 30 -5.32 -14.93 -2.25
C PRO A 30 -6.79 -15.03 -2.72
N ASN A 31 -7.35 -13.99 -3.33
CA ASN A 31 -8.74 -13.99 -3.80
C ASN A 31 -8.87 -14.69 -5.16
N ILE A 32 -9.38 -15.93 -5.13
CA ILE A 32 -9.61 -16.77 -6.32
C ILE A 32 -10.73 -16.24 -7.25
N ALA A 33 -11.61 -15.38 -6.75
CA ALA A 33 -12.75 -14.85 -7.49
C ALA A 33 -12.41 -13.53 -8.19
N THR A 34 -11.26 -13.46 -8.87
CA THR A 34 -10.79 -12.23 -9.54
C THR A 34 -10.32 -12.48 -10.96
N VAL A 35 -10.57 -11.52 -11.84
CA VAL A 35 -10.08 -11.54 -13.23
C VAL A 35 -8.56 -11.59 -13.27
N GLN A 36 -7.89 -10.82 -12.40
CA GLN A 36 -6.43 -10.80 -12.33
C GLN A 36 -5.79 -12.17 -12.05
N THR A 37 -6.50 -13.08 -11.35
CA THR A 37 -6.03 -14.44 -11.08
C THR A 37 -6.42 -15.47 -12.15
N SER A 38 -7.08 -15.04 -13.22
CA SER A 38 -7.48 -15.92 -14.33
C SER A 38 -6.28 -16.48 -15.08
N LYS A 39 -6.42 -17.71 -15.59
CA LYS A 39 -5.37 -18.37 -16.36
C LYS A 39 -4.98 -17.52 -17.58
N GLY A 40 -3.69 -17.24 -17.71
CA GLY A 40 -3.13 -16.47 -18.81
C GLY A 40 -3.19 -14.95 -18.62
N MET A 41 -3.71 -14.46 -17.49
CA MET A 41 -3.69 -13.03 -17.19
C MET A 41 -2.28 -12.58 -16.78
N ALA A 42 -1.71 -13.18 -15.73
CA ALA A 42 -0.30 -13.04 -15.37
C ALA A 42 0.49 -14.31 -15.74
N ASP A 43 1.81 -14.21 -15.91
CA ASP A 43 2.65 -15.36 -16.24
C ASP A 43 2.71 -16.38 -15.10
N LYS A 44 2.71 -15.89 -13.84
CA LYS A 44 2.61 -16.71 -12.64
C LYS A 44 1.66 -16.08 -11.63
N VAL A 45 0.86 -16.91 -10.98
CA VAL A 45 -0.10 -16.50 -9.95
C VAL A 45 0.15 -17.30 -8.67
N TYR A 46 0.28 -16.60 -7.55
CA TYR A 46 0.40 -17.16 -6.21
C TYR A 46 -0.85 -16.84 -5.40
N PHE A 47 -1.58 -17.88 -5.01
CA PHE A 47 -2.69 -17.78 -4.07
C PHE A 47 -2.17 -17.85 -2.62
N LEU A 48 -1.39 -16.83 -2.23
CA LEU A 48 -0.78 -16.73 -0.92
C LEU A 48 -1.29 -15.47 -0.18
N PRO A 49 -1.28 -15.47 1.16
CA PRO A 49 -1.58 -14.27 1.93
C PRO A 49 -0.60 -13.14 1.61
N LEU A 50 -1.09 -11.90 1.53
CA LEU A 50 -0.27 -10.69 1.38
C LEU A 50 0.30 -10.25 2.74
N VAL A 51 1.23 -11.05 3.27
CA VAL A 51 2.00 -10.73 4.47
C VAL A 51 3.50 -10.90 4.19
N PRO A 52 4.39 -10.16 4.87
CA PRO A 52 5.80 -10.07 4.49
C PRO A 52 6.52 -11.41 4.35
N GLU A 53 6.24 -12.38 5.22
CA GLU A 53 6.86 -13.71 5.19
C GLU A 53 6.61 -14.45 3.87
N TYR A 54 5.36 -14.54 3.42
CA TYR A 54 5.01 -15.23 2.18
C TYR A 54 5.47 -14.45 0.95
N VAL A 55 5.37 -13.12 0.99
CA VAL A 55 5.82 -12.28 -0.12
C VAL A 55 7.34 -12.36 -0.28
N GLU A 56 8.11 -12.40 0.81
CA GLU A 56 9.56 -12.63 0.75
C GLU A 56 9.88 -13.99 0.11
N GLN A 57 9.14 -15.06 0.44
CA GLN A 57 9.35 -16.37 -0.17
C GLN A 57 9.15 -16.32 -1.69
N VAL A 58 8.13 -15.61 -2.16
CA VAL A 58 7.89 -15.41 -3.60
C VAL A 58 9.01 -14.58 -4.23
N ILE A 59 9.42 -13.47 -3.61
CA ILE A 59 10.56 -12.65 -4.08
C ILE A 59 11.84 -13.49 -4.16
N ARG A 60 12.10 -14.36 -3.19
CA ARG A 60 13.27 -15.25 -3.16
C ARG A 60 13.25 -16.26 -4.30
N ALA A 61 12.08 -16.81 -4.62
CA ALA A 61 11.90 -17.82 -5.65
C ALA A 61 11.92 -17.21 -7.07
N GLU A 62 11.23 -16.09 -7.25
CA GLU A 62 10.99 -15.48 -8.56
C GLU A 62 12.02 -14.42 -8.95
N ARG A 63 12.73 -13.84 -7.97
CA ARG A 63 13.78 -12.81 -8.17
C ARG A 63 13.33 -11.67 -9.10
N PRO A 64 12.20 -11.00 -8.80
CA PRO A 64 11.68 -9.94 -9.67
C PRO A 64 12.61 -8.72 -9.69
N GLY A 65 12.76 -8.10 -10.87
CA GLY A 65 13.52 -6.85 -11.01
C GLY A 65 12.80 -5.61 -10.46
N GLY A 66 11.49 -5.70 -10.23
CA GLY A 66 10.71 -4.66 -9.59
C GLY A 66 9.33 -5.10 -9.11
N VAL A 67 8.70 -4.26 -8.29
CA VAL A 67 7.41 -4.51 -7.63
C VAL A 67 6.50 -3.27 -7.74
N LEU A 68 5.21 -3.50 -8.00
CA LEU A 68 4.17 -2.46 -7.99
C LEU A 68 3.28 -2.66 -6.76
N LEU A 69 3.20 -1.66 -5.89
CA LEU A 69 2.46 -1.75 -4.61
C LEU A 69 1.08 -1.07 -4.65
N THR A 70 0.83 -0.23 -5.65
CA THR A 70 -0.32 0.70 -5.70
C THR A 70 -1.62 0.09 -6.22
N PHE A 71 -1.62 -1.19 -6.61
CA PHE A 71 -2.78 -1.86 -7.21
C PHE A 71 -3.48 -2.87 -6.26
N GLY A 72 -2.97 -3.04 -5.04
CA GLY A 72 -3.47 -4.02 -4.06
C GLY A 72 -4.22 -3.41 -2.88
N GLY A 73 -4.64 -2.15 -2.97
CA GLY A 73 -5.25 -1.40 -1.88
C GLY A 73 -4.33 -1.25 -0.67
N GLN A 74 -4.90 -1.01 0.51
CA GLN A 74 -4.14 -0.84 1.76
C GLN A 74 -3.36 -2.12 2.11
N THR A 75 -3.90 -3.29 1.77
CA THR A 75 -3.23 -4.57 2.04
C THR A 75 -1.88 -4.65 1.33
N GLY A 76 -1.84 -4.32 0.04
CA GLY A 76 -0.60 -4.28 -0.73
C GLY A 76 0.36 -3.19 -0.24
N LEU A 77 -0.16 -1.99 0.05
CA LEU A 77 0.64 -0.87 0.56
C LEU A 77 1.31 -1.20 1.90
N ASN A 78 0.53 -1.65 2.89
CA ASN A 78 1.05 -1.96 4.22
C ASN A 78 2.08 -3.09 4.17
N CYS A 79 1.81 -4.16 3.41
CA CYS A 79 2.78 -5.24 3.23
C CYS A 79 4.08 -4.74 2.57
N GLY A 80 3.97 -3.86 1.56
CA GLY A 80 5.13 -3.22 0.94
C GLY A 80 5.94 -2.38 1.92
N VAL A 81 5.28 -1.57 2.74
CA VAL A 81 5.95 -0.77 3.79
C VAL A 81 6.68 -1.65 4.79
N ASP A 82 6.08 -2.76 5.22
CA ASP A 82 6.71 -3.71 6.14
C ASP A 82 7.93 -4.41 5.51
N LEU A 83 7.85 -4.80 4.22
CA LEU A 83 8.98 -5.37 3.48
C LEU A 83 10.13 -4.38 3.32
N GLN A 84 9.83 -3.10 3.06
CA GLN A 84 10.82 -2.04 3.00
C GLN A 84 11.50 -1.81 4.35
N ARG A 85 10.72 -1.71 5.43
CA ARG A 85 11.25 -1.56 6.80
C ARG A 85 12.14 -2.74 7.20
N ALA A 86 11.80 -3.94 6.75
CA ALA A 86 12.61 -5.15 6.94
C ALA A 86 13.83 -5.26 5.99
N GLY A 87 14.05 -4.29 5.10
CA GLY A 87 15.19 -4.28 4.17
C GLY A 87 15.12 -5.36 3.09
N ILE A 88 13.94 -5.94 2.85
CA ILE A 88 13.78 -7.08 1.93
C ILE A 88 13.99 -6.66 0.49
N PHE A 89 13.45 -5.51 0.07
CA PHE A 89 13.65 -5.05 -1.31
C PHE A 89 15.12 -4.82 -1.65
N GLU A 90 15.89 -4.23 -0.73
CA GLU A 90 17.35 -4.06 -0.89
C GLU A 90 18.07 -5.41 -0.91
N LYS A 91 17.78 -6.30 0.05
CA LYS A 91 18.37 -7.65 0.15
C LYS A 91 18.26 -8.46 -1.14
N TYR A 92 17.17 -8.31 -1.88
CA TYR A 92 16.91 -9.05 -3.11
C TYR A 92 17.09 -8.22 -4.39
N GLY A 93 17.48 -6.95 -4.29
CA GLY A 93 17.66 -6.06 -5.45
C GLY A 93 16.37 -5.72 -6.19
N VAL A 94 15.23 -5.72 -5.50
CA VAL A 94 13.90 -5.44 -6.08
C VAL A 94 13.65 -3.94 -6.06
N ARG A 95 13.36 -3.35 -7.22
CA ARG A 95 13.02 -1.92 -7.31
C ARG A 95 11.53 -1.70 -7.12
N ILE A 96 11.16 -0.69 -6.33
CA ILE A 96 9.77 -0.27 -6.25
C ILE A 96 9.47 0.57 -7.49
N LEU A 97 8.46 0.15 -8.25
CA LEU A 97 8.01 0.78 -9.48
C LEU A 97 6.78 1.64 -9.19
N GLY A 98 6.59 2.71 -9.96
CA GLY A 98 5.52 3.68 -9.74
C GLY A 98 5.87 4.66 -8.61
N THR A 99 4.95 4.85 -7.67
CA THR A 99 5.14 5.80 -6.56
C THR A 99 6.26 5.32 -5.63
N PRO A 100 7.29 6.15 -5.35
CA PRO A 100 8.33 5.82 -4.38
C PRO A 100 7.74 5.50 -3.00
N ILE A 101 8.33 4.53 -2.30
CA ILE A 101 7.79 4.10 -1.01
C ILE A 101 7.83 5.17 0.07
N ASP A 102 8.82 6.07 0.03
CA ASP A 102 8.87 7.20 0.94
C ASP A 102 7.67 8.13 0.74
N ALA A 103 7.25 8.33 -0.51
CA ALA A 103 6.03 9.10 -0.81
C ALA A 103 4.77 8.38 -0.30
N ILE A 104 4.72 7.05 -0.39
CA ILE A 104 3.63 6.26 0.21
C ILE A 104 3.58 6.50 1.73
N ILE A 105 4.72 6.31 2.42
CA ILE A 105 4.83 6.48 3.87
C ILE A 105 4.45 7.91 4.29
N ASP A 106 4.97 8.92 3.59
CA ASP A 106 4.69 10.34 3.86
C ASP A 106 3.19 10.68 3.73
N THR A 107 2.46 9.98 2.86
CA THR A 107 1.02 10.22 2.65
C THR A 107 0.12 9.40 3.59
N GLU A 108 0.58 8.24 4.07
CA GLU A 108 -0.17 7.36 4.97
C GLU A 108 -0.04 7.78 6.44
N ASP A 109 1.09 8.40 6.83
CA ASP A 109 1.27 8.99 8.14
C ASP A 109 0.64 10.39 8.21
N ARG A 110 -0.40 10.54 9.06
CA ARG A 110 -1.18 11.77 9.16
C ARG A 110 -0.38 12.96 9.68
N LYS A 111 0.63 12.72 10.52
CA LYS A 111 1.50 13.78 11.04
C LYS A 111 2.42 14.25 9.93
N ILE A 112 3.11 13.33 9.27
CA ILE A 112 4.04 13.64 8.17
C ILE A 112 3.29 14.34 7.04
N PHE A 113 2.10 13.85 6.68
CA PHE A 113 1.26 14.47 5.66
C PHE A 113 0.94 15.94 5.99
N SER A 114 0.52 16.22 7.23
CA SER A 114 0.22 17.59 7.69
C SER A 114 1.44 18.51 7.62
N GLU A 115 2.61 18.00 8.03
CA GLU A 115 3.88 18.72 7.95
C GLU A 115 4.28 19.02 6.50
N ARG A 116 4.12 18.06 5.58
CA ARG A 116 4.41 18.23 4.13
C ARG A 116 3.50 19.28 3.49
N ILE A 117 2.20 19.26 3.78
CA ILE A 117 1.24 20.26 3.27
C ILE A 117 1.56 21.66 3.82
N SER A 118 1.89 21.75 5.11
CA SER A 118 2.28 23.02 5.73
C SER A 118 3.56 23.60 5.13
N ALA A 119 4.53 22.73 4.78
CA ALA A 119 5.80 23.14 4.19
C ALA A 119 5.66 23.81 2.81
N ILE A 120 4.58 23.51 2.07
CA ILE A 120 4.27 24.16 0.78
C ILE A 120 3.32 25.36 0.93
N GLY A 121 2.99 25.77 2.16
CA GLY A 121 2.10 26.90 2.44
C GLY A 121 0.61 26.59 2.28
N GLU A 122 0.26 25.32 2.09
CA GLU A 122 -1.12 24.86 2.00
C GLU A 122 -1.71 24.59 3.39
N LYS A 123 -3.04 24.56 3.47
CA LYS A 123 -3.77 24.48 4.74
C LYS A 123 -4.40 23.12 4.94
N VAL A 124 -4.21 22.56 6.13
CA VAL A 124 -5.01 21.45 6.66
C VAL A 124 -5.96 21.95 7.74
N ALA A 125 -7.05 21.21 7.97
CA ALA A 125 -7.88 21.46 9.15
C ALA A 125 -7.06 21.28 10.43
N PRO A 126 -7.33 22.06 11.50
CA PRO A 126 -6.72 21.85 12.81
C PRO A 126 -6.88 20.39 13.23
N SER A 127 -5.75 19.74 13.49
CA SER A 127 -5.72 18.30 13.78
C SER A 127 -4.52 17.95 14.66
N CYS A 128 -4.61 16.81 15.32
CA CYS A 128 -3.55 16.27 16.18
C CYS A 128 -3.40 14.78 15.91
N ALA A 129 -2.17 14.32 15.71
CA ALA A 129 -1.85 12.89 15.68
C ALA A 129 -1.69 12.41 17.13
N VAL A 130 -2.39 11.33 17.47
CA VAL A 130 -2.48 10.79 18.83
C VAL A 130 -2.27 9.28 18.79
N TYR A 131 -1.70 8.73 19.85
CA TYR A 131 -1.29 7.32 19.94
C TYR A 131 -1.93 6.58 21.13
N SER A 132 -2.75 7.27 21.92
CA SER A 132 -3.51 6.69 23.03
C SER A 132 -4.91 7.27 23.12
N VAL A 133 -5.82 6.55 23.80
CA VAL A 133 -7.20 7.02 24.03
C VAL A 133 -7.22 8.32 24.82
N GLN A 134 -6.34 8.46 25.82
CA GLN A 134 -6.25 9.67 26.62
C GLN A 134 -5.80 10.87 25.78
N GLU A 135 -4.76 10.70 24.95
CA GLU A 135 -4.34 11.77 24.03
C GLU A 135 -5.45 12.19 23.06
N ALA A 136 -6.27 11.24 22.59
CA ALA A 136 -7.40 11.54 21.72
C ALA A 136 -8.47 12.40 22.41
N ILE A 137 -8.76 12.13 23.68
CA ILE A 137 -9.69 12.93 24.49
C ILE A 137 -9.13 14.34 24.71
N ASP A 138 -7.88 14.44 25.14
CA ASP A 138 -7.20 15.72 25.38
C ASP A 138 -7.13 16.58 24.10
N ALA A 139 -6.91 15.94 22.94
CA ALA A 139 -6.92 16.60 21.65
C ALA A 139 -8.34 17.09 21.26
N ALA A 140 -9.36 16.28 21.52
CA ALA A 140 -10.74 16.64 21.22
C ALA A 140 -11.23 17.83 22.05
N GLU A 141 -10.86 17.91 23.33
CA GLU A 141 -11.16 19.06 24.19
C GLU A 141 -10.49 20.35 23.68
N LYS A 142 -9.24 20.26 23.22
CA LYS A 142 -8.50 21.39 22.66
C LYS A 142 -9.05 21.86 21.32
N LEU A 143 -9.48 20.93 20.46
CA LEU A 143 -10.00 21.23 19.13
C LEU A 143 -11.47 21.70 19.15
N GLY A 144 -12.24 21.27 20.16
CA GLY A 144 -13.66 21.55 20.29
C GLY A 144 -14.53 20.59 19.47
N TYR A 145 -15.60 20.10 20.09
CA TYR A 145 -16.53 19.17 19.43
C TYR A 145 -17.47 19.88 18.43
N PRO A 146 -17.91 19.19 17.35
CA PRO A 146 -17.58 17.80 17.00
C PRO A 146 -16.19 17.64 16.35
N VAL A 147 -15.51 16.54 16.65
CA VAL A 147 -14.22 16.16 16.05
C VAL A 147 -14.32 14.88 15.23
N MET A 148 -13.45 14.75 14.23
CA MET A 148 -13.36 13.55 13.36
C MET A 148 -12.07 12.79 13.66
N ALA A 149 -12.20 11.51 14.02
CA ALA A 149 -11.07 10.59 14.15
C ALA A 149 -10.82 9.86 12.82
N ARG A 150 -9.57 9.79 12.39
CA ARG A 150 -9.13 9.03 11.21
C ARG A 150 -7.85 8.26 11.54
N ALA A 151 -7.83 6.97 11.25
CA ALA A 151 -6.62 6.16 11.43
C ALA A 151 -5.58 6.45 10.32
N ALA A 152 -4.32 6.22 10.66
CA ALA A 152 -3.20 6.18 9.73
C ALA A 152 -3.06 4.75 9.17
N PHE A 153 -2.47 4.60 7.97
CA PHE A 153 -2.30 3.30 7.31
C PHE A 153 -3.60 2.50 7.13
N SER A 154 -4.70 3.22 6.90
CA SER A 154 -6.05 2.68 6.74
C SER A 154 -6.83 3.45 5.69
N LEU A 155 -7.69 2.74 4.97
CA LEU A 155 -8.67 3.30 4.05
C LEU A 155 -10.09 2.80 4.38
N GLY A 156 -11.10 3.54 3.90
CA GLY A 156 -12.53 3.29 4.18
C GLY A 156 -13.06 4.15 5.30
#